data_AF-A0A838DV46-F1
#
_entry.id   AF-A0A838DV46-F1
#
_cell.length_a   1.000
_cell.length_b   1.000
_cell.length_c   1.000
_cell.angle_alpha   90.00
_cell.angle_beta   90.00
_cell.angle_gamma   90.00
#
_symmetry.space_group_name_H-M   'P 1'
#
loop_
_entity.id
_entity.type
_entity.pdbx_description
1 polymer ?
#
loop_
_entity_poly.entity_id
_entity_poly.type
_entity_poly.pdbx_seq_one_letter_code
_entity_poly.pdbx_strand_id
1 'polypeptide(L)' 'MTEGATQHQAKQAPRILIADRIAQEGIDLLRAQLPEAEIDVRLGLKPEQVRAIIGDYTALIVRSETQVTSDILA' A
#
# COMPACT_ATOMS: atom_id res chain seq x y z
N MET A 1 1.94 -27.14 -27.42
CA MET A 1 2.75 -26.79 -26.24
C MET A 1 2.56 -25.31 -26.01
N THR A 2 1.61 -24.93 -25.17
CA THR A 2 1.49 -23.55 -24.68
C THR A 2 1.11 -23.67 -23.22
N GLU A 3 2.15 -23.81 -22.42
CA GLU A 3 2.10 -23.75 -20.96
C GLU A 3 1.64 -22.35 -20.54
N GLY A 4 0.90 -22.28 -19.44
CA GLY A 4 0.54 -21.01 -18.82
C GLY A 4 -0.78 -21.05 -18.07
N ALA A 5 -0.98 -22.07 -17.24
CA ALA A 5 -1.96 -21.97 -16.17
C ALA A 5 -1.53 -20.85 -15.22
N THR A 6 -2.08 -19.65 -15.37
CA THR A 6 -2.10 -18.67 -14.28
C THR A 6 -3.49 -18.67 -13.67
N GLN A 7 -3.83 -19.77 -13.01
CA GLN A 7 -4.75 -19.70 -11.90
C GLN A 7 -3.98 -19.10 -10.72
N HIS A 8 -4.11 -17.80 -10.50
CA HIS A 8 -3.85 -17.21 -9.18
C HIS A 8 -5.14 -16.54 -8.71
N GLN A 9 -5.95 -17.38 -8.04
CA GLN A 9 -6.62 -17.13 -6.77
C GLN A 9 -7.37 -15.80 -6.63
N ALA A 10 -8.65 -15.88 -6.26
CA ALA A 10 -9.41 -14.77 -5.67
C ALA A 10 -8.58 -14.11 -4.56
N LYS A 11 -7.90 -13.00 -4.86
CA LYS A 11 -7.04 -12.31 -3.91
C LYS A 11 -7.55 -10.88 -3.85
N GLN A 12 -8.17 -10.59 -2.71
CA GLN A 12 -8.74 -9.30 -2.33
C GLN A 12 -7.92 -8.14 -2.91
N ALA A 13 -8.60 -7.17 -3.52
CA ALA A 13 -8.01 -5.92 -4.02
C ALA A 13 -6.94 -5.42 -3.03
N PRO A 14 -5.65 -5.37 -3.42
CA PRO A 14 -4.59 -5.00 -2.48
C PRO A 14 -4.82 -3.56 -2.03
N ARG A 15 -4.97 -3.36 -0.72
CA ARG A 15 -5.17 -2.02 -0.15
C ARG A 15 -3.81 -1.41 0.14
N ILE A 16 -3.58 -0.20 -0.35
CA ILE A 16 -2.33 0.53 -0.25
C ILE A 16 -2.58 1.80 0.54
N LEU A 17 -1.90 1.93 1.68
CA LEU A 17 -1.94 3.11 2.53
C LEU A 17 -0.78 4.05 2.18
N ILE A 18 -1.09 5.29 1.85
CA ILE A 18 -0.12 6.36 1.64
C ILE A 18 -0.14 7.25 2.88
N ALA A 19 0.84 7.06 3.78
CA ALA A 19 0.91 7.78 5.05
C ALA A 19 1.63 9.15 4.94
N ASP A 20 2.27 9.40 3.80
CA ASP A 20 3.08 10.58 3.54
C ASP A 20 2.70 11.31 2.26
N ARG A 21 3.11 12.59 2.17
CA ARG A 21 2.93 13.37 0.95
C ARG A 21 3.86 12.83 -0.13
N ILE A 22 3.28 12.13 -1.10
CA ILE A 22 3.94 11.77 -2.36
C ILE A 22 3.43 12.66 -3.50
N ALA A 23 4.21 12.75 -4.57
CA ALA A 23 3.79 13.48 -5.77
C ALA A 23 2.52 12.85 -6.36
N GLN A 24 1.61 13.68 -6.85
CA GLN A 24 0.36 13.26 -7.48
C GLN A 24 0.63 12.28 -8.63
N GLU A 25 1.68 12.53 -9.42
CA GLU A 25 2.16 11.65 -10.50
C GLU A 25 2.45 10.22 -10.02
N GLY A 26 2.98 10.05 -8.80
CA GLY A 26 3.21 8.74 -8.21
C GLY A 26 1.91 8.03 -7.83
N ILE A 27 0.91 8.77 -7.34
CA ILE A 27 -0.42 8.24 -7.03
C ILE A 27 -1.13 7.82 -8.33
N ASP A 28 -1.09 8.66 -9.36
CA ASP A 28 -1.67 8.36 -10.67
C ASP A 28 -1.00 7.14 -11.31
N LEU A 29 0.33 7.02 -11.21
CA LEU A 29 1.05 5.84 -11.68
C LEU A 29 0.65 4.58 -10.92
N LEU A 30 0.49 4.65 -9.59
CA LEU A 30 0.02 3.51 -8.79
C LEU A 30 -1.41 3.10 -9.19
N ARG A 31 -2.32 4.05 -9.39
CA ARG A 31 -3.69 3.76 -9.87
C ARG A 31 -3.69 3.17 -11.28
N ALA A 32 -2.80 3.65 -12.15
CA ALA A 32 -2.68 3.16 -13.52
C ALA A 32 -2.08 1.74 -13.59
N GLN A 33 -1.06 1.46 -12.76
CA GLN A 33 -0.39 0.15 -12.73
C GLN A 33 -1.16 -0.89 -11.92
N LEU A 34 -1.92 -0.45 -10.91
CA LEU A 34 -2.71 -1.29 -10.02
C LEU A 34 -4.17 -0.82 -10.03
N PRO A 35 -4.92 -1.04 -11.13
CA PRO A 35 -6.31 -0.64 -11.24
C PRO A 35 -7.23 -1.39 -10.26
N GLU A 36 -6.79 -2.56 -9.80
CA GLU A 36 -7.50 -3.37 -8.81
C GLU A 36 -7.08 -3.06 -7.36
N ALA A 37 -6.11 -2.16 -7.15
CA ALA A 37 -5.67 -1.77 -5.81
C ALA A 37 -6.51 -0.60 -5.28
N GLU A 38 -6.78 -0.63 -3.97
CA GLU A 38 -7.42 0.48 -3.29
C GLU A 38 -6.35 1.40 -2.70
N ILE A 39 -6.22 2.61 -3.25
CA ILE A 39 -5.23 3.59 -2.79
C ILE A 39 -5.89 4.57 -1.82
N ASP A 40 -5.58 4.42 -0.53
CA ASP A 40 -6.02 5.30 0.55
C ASP A 40 -4.88 6.26 0.93
N VAL A 41 -5.15 7.57 0.87
CA VAL A 41 -4.15 8.61 1.16
C VAL A 41 -4.47 9.24 2.51
N ARG A 42 -3.68 8.91 3.53
CA ARG A 42 -3.87 9.38 4.91
C ARG A 42 -2.61 9.98 5.47
N LEU A 43 -2.49 11.29 5.31
CA LEU A 43 -1.33 12.04 5.77
C LEU A 43 -1.38 12.27 7.28
N GLY A 44 -0.21 12.26 7.93
CA GLY A 44 -0.08 12.66 9.33
C GLY A 44 -0.59 11.60 10.33
N LEU A 45 -0.64 10.33 9.92
CA LEU A 45 -0.93 9.23 10.83
C LEU A 45 0.21 9.06 11.84
N LYS A 46 -0.14 8.95 13.11
CA LYS A 46 0.81 8.55 14.15
C LYS A 46 1.21 7.09 13.98
N PRO A 47 2.42 6.67 14.40
CA PRO A 47 2.86 5.27 14.34
C PRO A 47 1.86 4.29 14.96
N GLU A 48 1.22 4.68 16.07
CA GLU A 48 0.19 3.88 16.74
C GLU A 48 -1.07 3.70 15.89
N GLN A 49 -1.46 4.75 15.15
CA GLN A 49 -2.60 4.69 14.23
C GLN A 49 -2.28 3.85 13.00
N VAL A 50 -1.07 3.99 12.46
CA VAL A 50 -0.57 3.11 11.39
C VAL A 50 -0.62 1.67 11.86
N ARG A 51 -0.07 1.34 13.04
CA ARG A 51 -0.13 -0.01 13.61
C ARG A 51 -1.56 -0.54 13.75
N ALA A 52 -2.51 0.29 14.14
CA ALA A 52 -3.91 -0.12 14.30
C ALA A 52 -4.60 -0.46 12.96
N ILE A 53 -4.22 0.22 11.88
CA ILE A 53 -4.89 0.05 10.57
C ILE A 53 -4.07 -0.77 9.57
N ILE A 54 -2.74 -0.89 9.75
CA ILE A 54 -1.82 -1.53 8.79
C ILE A 54 -2.16 -3.00 8.54
N GLY A 55 -2.81 -3.68 9.50
CA GLY A 55 -3.29 -5.05 9.32
C GLY A 55 -4.31 -5.21 8.19
N ASP A 56 -5.05 -4.14 7.86
CA ASP A 56 -6.02 -4.11 6.76
C ASP A 56 -5.37 -3.73 5.40
N TYR A 57 -4.12 -3.28 5.41
CA TYR A 57 -3.40 -2.84 4.21
C TYR A 57 -2.30 -3.83 3.84
N THR A 58 -2.17 -4.06 2.54
CA THR A 58 -1.13 -4.93 1.99
C THR A 58 0.20 -4.20 1.81
N ALA A 59 0.15 -2.87 1.66
CA ALA A 59 1.34 -2.04 1.47
C ALA A 59 1.20 -0.68 2.17
N LEU A 60 2.33 -0.17 2.66
CA LEU A 60 2.49 1.16 3.24
C LEU A 60 3.50 1.95 2.40
N ILE A 61 3.11 3.14 1.96
CA ILE A 61 3.98 4.07 1.25
C ILE A 61 4.27 5.25 2.18
N VAL A 62 5.54 5.43 2.47
CA VAL A 62 6.09 6.56 3.23
C VAL A 62 7.13 7.29 2.40
N ARG A 63 7.27 8.60 2.63
CA ARG A 63 8.40 9.39 2.12
C ARG A 63 9.38 9.55 3.28
N SER A 64 10.65 9.82 2.97
CA SER A 64 11.80 9.88 3.90
C SER A 64 11.66 10.72 5.20
N GLU A 65 10.52 11.36 5.45
CA GLU A 65 10.21 11.96 6.75
C GLU A 65 9.68 10.95 7.78
N THR A 66 9.24 9.75 7.36
CA THR A 66 8.77 8.71 8.29
C THR A 66 9.78 7.57 8.43
N GLN A 67 10.47 7.50 9.56
CA GLN A 67 11.32 6.36 9.92
C GLN A 67 10.45 5.16 10.30
N VAL A 68 10.37 4.17 9.42
CA VAL A 68 9.76 2.87 9.75
C VAL A 68 10.73 2.10 10.66
N THR A 69 10.52 2.20 11.97
CA THR A 69 11.25 1.39 12.95
C THR A 69 10.62 0.00 13.04
N SER A 70 11.44 -1.02 13.36
CA SER A 70 11.03 -2.43 13.47
C SER A 70 9.83 -2.68 14.40
N ASP A 71 9.53 -1.71 15.27
CA ASP A 71 8.33 -1.70 16.08
C ASP A 71 7.06 -1.81 15.20
N ILE A 72 6.98 -1.09 14.08
CA ILE A 72 5.76 -0.92 13.26
C ILE A 72 5.35 -2.20 12.49
N LEU A 73 6.28 -3.14 12.28
CA LEU A 73 6.04 -4.35 11.48
C LEU A 73 5.80 -5.62 12.32
N ALA A 74 5.85 -5.52 13.65
CA ALA A 74 5.74 -6.64 14.59
C ALA A 74 4.29 -6.94 15.01
#